data_AF-A0A060YEU5-F1
#
_entry.id   AF-A0A060YEU5-F1
#
_cell.length_a   1.000
_cell.length_b   1.000
_cell.length_c   1.000
_cell.angle_alpha   90.00
_cell.angle_beta   90.00
_cell.angle_gamma   90.00
#
_symmetry.space_group_name_H-M   'P 1'
#
loop_
_entity.id
_entity.type
_entity.pdbx_description
1 polymer ?
#
loop_
_entity_poly.entity_id
_entity_poly.type
_entity_poly.pdbx_seq_one_letter_code
_entity_poly.pdbx_strand_id
1 'polypeptide(L)'
;SSPPSPLLSSPLLSSVLRSYVLVLVLVLSSPLLYLSSPLLRLSSPLLASPLLASPLLSSKLTITHLTSSPLPIRSSSSWMTNLAISRQCGLISELLLVRVDGKTVYRDLEFEGDQQAHQQAQLQRLHSAHQDIVAIMSRVYETFRTDGPEVQQHWVVYTEKMDGLVEEALRLNIKWSLQELSKAINGDSKTSPNPLFRVQVVLRHEGPGATSQVEFSPTLQKLAQIVNNISCQLIGTISVFKRLPDLLTRRHSQRKPVRCIIEQDEEIGKIQAAVAAGMTANAGHLQAYLKTWDKHREIWEINKDPFIRRYQRLNPPVSSFDADIARFDPLTASEL
;
A
#
# COMPACT_ATOMS: atom_id res chain seq x y z
N SER A 1 -76.09 2.50 25.91
CA SER A 1 -75.55 3.39 24.86
C SER A 1 -74.11 3.01 24.57
N SER A 2 -73.92 2.40 23.40
CA SER A 2 -72.69 2.27 22.60
C SER A 2 -71.39 1.69 23.21
N PRO A 3 -70.92 0.53 22.71
CA PRO A 3 -69.49 0.18 22.63
C PRO A 3 -68.92 0.38 21.21
N PRO A 4 -67.56 0.31 21.04
CA PRO A 4 -66.84 0.83 19.87
C PRO A 4 -66.51 -0.20 18.78
N SER A 5 -66.12 0.32 17.60
CA SER A 5 -65.81 -0.39 16.35
C SER A 5 -64.40 -0.99 16.26
N PRO A 6 -64.20 -2.10 15.51
CA PRO A 6 -62.88 -2.62 15.11
C PRO A 6 -62.59 -2.39 13.61
N LEU A 7 -61.35 -2.02 13.26
CA LEU A 7 -60.80 -2.18 11.90
C LEU A 7 -59.32 -2.52 11.96
N LEU A 8 -58.98 -3.81 11.92
CA LEU A 8 -57.65 -4.31 11.59
C LEU A 8 -57.77 -5.77 11.10
N SER A 9 -57.99 -5.94 9.80
CA SER A 9 -57.80 -7.24 9.14
C SER A 9 -57.85 -7.09 7.62
N SER A 10 -56.69 -7.03 6.97
CA SER A 10 -56.58 -7.32 5.53
C SER A 10 -55.31 -8.15 5.24
N PRO A 11 -55.42 -9.34 4.63
CA PRO A 11 -54.31 -10.31 4.47
C PRO A 11 -53.38 -10.05 3.28
N LEU A 12 -53.55 -8.96 2.51
CA LEU A 12 -52.81 -8.74 1.26
C LEU A 12 -51.38 -8.18 1.45
N LEU A 13 -51.09 -7.48 2.56
CA LEU A 13 -49.75 -6.95 2.85
C LEU A 13 -48.72 -8.00 3.31
N SER A 14 -49.19 -9.14 3.83
CA SER A 14 -48.35 -10.28 4.27
C SER A 14 -47.73 -11.05 3.09
N SER A 15 -48.44 -11.08 1.96
CA SER A 15 -48.06 -11.84 0.76
C SER A 15 -46.90 -11.19 -0.02
N VAL A 16 -46.93 -9.86 -0.18
CA VAL A 16 -45.93 -9.11 -0.97
C VAL A 16 -44.56 -9.10 -0.28
N LEU A 17 -44.52 -9.02 1.05
CA LEU A 17 -43.28 -9.05 1.84
C LEU A 17 -42.62 -10.44 1.89
N ARG A 18 -43.40 -11.53 1.85
CA ARG A 18 -42.84 -12.90 1.79
C ARG A 18 -42.24 -13.21 0.43
N SER A 19 -42.77 -12.66 -0.66
CA SER A 19 -42.22 -12.87 -2.01
C SER A 19 -40.85 -12.19 -2.18
N TYR A 20 -40.67 -10.97 -1.65
CA TYR A 20 -39.38 -10.26 -1.73
C TYR A 20 -38.25 -10.91 -0.93
N VAL A 21 -38.56 -11.52 0.22
CA VAL A 21 -37.56 -12.22 1.05
C VAL A 21 -37.13 -13.55 0.42
N LEU A 22 -38.04 -14.26 -0.25
CA LEU A 22 -37.71 -15.51 -0.96
C LEU A 22 -36.86 -15.28 -2.22
N VAL A 23 -37.09 -14.18 -2.94
CA VAL A 23 -36.27 -13.81 -4.12
C VAL A 23 -34.84 -13.43 -3.72
N LEU A 24 -34.65 -12.74 -2.58
CA LEU A 24 -33.32 -12.36 -2.11
C LEU A 24 -32.50 -13.57 -1.60
N VAL A 25 -33.16 -14.57 -1.00
CA VAL A 25 -32.51 -15.78 -0.47
C VAL A 25 -32.11 -16.73 -1.61
N LEU A 26 -32.88 -16.84 -2.69
CA LEU A 26 -32.54 -17.70 -3.84
C LEU A 26 -31.39 -17.13 -4.70
N VAL A 27 -31.25 -15.80 -4.76
CA VAL A 27 -30.14 -15.12 -5.47
C VAL A 27 -28.81 -15.31 -4.75
N LEU A 28 -28.81 -15.46 -3.42
CA LEU A 28 -27.59 -15.64 -2.61
C LEU A 28 -27.17 -17.11 -2.41
N SER A 29 -27.99 -18.08 -2.83
CA SER A 29 -27.74 -19.51 -2.56
C SER A 29 -27.64 -20.40 -3.81
N SER A 30 -27.65 -19.84 -5.02
CA SER A 30 -27.54 -20.61 -6.26
C SER A 30 -26.12 -20.58 -6.87
N PRO A 31 -25.38 -21.69 -6.93
CA PRO A 31 -24.02 -21.74 -7.51
C PRO A 31 -23.98 -21.73 -9.05
N LEU A 32 -25.13 -21.57 -9.73
CA LEU A 32 -25.22 -21.69 -11.19
C LEU A 32 -25.25 -20.36 -11.97
N LEU A 33 -25.24 -19.20 -11.31
CA LEU A 33 -25.21 -17.89 -12.00
C LEU A 33 -23.79 -17.33 -12.22
N TYR A 34 -22.74 -18.09 -11.87
CA TYR A 34 -21.34 -17.66 -12.06
C TYR A 34 -20.80 -17.83 -13.49
N LEU A 35 -21.59 -18.37 -14.41
CA LEU A 35 -21.19 -18.61 -15.80
C LEU A 35 -22.17 -17.96 -16.77
N SER A 36 -22.18 -16.63 -16.84
CA SER A 36 -22.44 -15.82 -18.06
C SER A 36 -22.94 -14.41 -17.72
N SER A 37 -22.03 -13.46 -17.44
CA SER A 37 -22.25 -12.02 -17.67
C SER A 37 -20.97 -11.21 -17.38
N PRO A 38 -20.50 -10.29 -18.25
CA PRO A 38 -19.20 -9.63 -18.10
C PRO A 38 -19.19 -8.32 -17.30
N LEU A 39 -20.29 -7.92 -16.64
CA LEU A 39 -20.45 -6.56 -16.08
C LEU A 39 -20.34 -6.43 -14.55
N LEU A 40 -19.92 -7.47 -13.83
CA LEU A 40 -19.67 -7.41 -12.39
C LEU A 40 -18.24 -7.87 -12.07
N ARG A 41 -17.25 -7.05 -12.42
CA ARG A 41 -15.87 -7.16 -11.91
C ARG A 41 -15.45 -5.84 -11.26
N LEU A 42 -16.09 -5.52 -10.15
CA LEU A 42 -15.63 -4.54 -9.15
C LEU A 42 -16.02 -5.08 -7.78
N SER A 43 -15.32 -6.15 -7.36
CA SER A 43 -15.47 -6.73 -6.02
C SER A 43 -14.35 -6.19 -5.13
N SER A 44 -14.68 -5.17 -4.35
CA SER A 44 -13.92 -4.74 -3.17
C SER A 44 -13.98 -5.83 -2.07
N PRO A 45 -12.85 -6.28 -1.49
CA PRO A 45 -12.82 -7.42 -0.56
C PRO A 45 -13.30 -7.11 0.87
N LEU A 46 -13.77 -5.89 1.16
CA LEU A 46 -14.24 -5.51 2.51
C LEU A 46 -15.60 -6.10 2.92
N LEU A 47 -16.36 -6.69 1.99
CA LEU A 47 -17.62 -7.37 2.32
C LEU A 47 -17.45 -8.82 2.77
N ALA A 48 -16.22 -9.36 2.74
CA ALA A 48 -15.94 -10.77 3.04
C ALA A 48 -15.16 -10.96 4.36
N SER A 49 -15.24 -10.01 5.30
CA SER A 49 -14.62 -10.18 6.63
C SER A 49 -15.54 -10.98 7.56
N PRO A 50 -15.05 -12.05 8.23
CA PRO A 50 -15.85 -12.90 9.13
C PRO A 50 -16.29 -12.20 10.44
N LEU A 51 -15.93 -10.93 10.64
CA LEU A 51 -16.37 -10.10 11.77
C LEU A 51 -17.84 -9.65 11.69
N LEU A 52 -18.49 -9.79 10.53
CA LEU A 52 -19.94 -9.56 10.38
C LEU A 52 -20.78 -10.84 10.56
N ALA A 53 -20.15 -12.01 10.75
CA ALA A 53 -20.81 -13.32 10.81
C ALA A 53 -20.69 -14.00 12.19
N SER A 54 -20.70 -13.22 13.28
CA SER A 54 -20.74 -13.80 14.64
C SER A 54 -22.20 -14.03 15.09
N PRO A 55 -22.57 -15.23 15.57
CA PRO A 55 -23.95 -15.59 15.93
C PRO A 55 -24.40 -15.06 17.32
N LEU A 56 -23.89 -13.90 17.75
CA LEU A 56 -24.27 -13.27 19.03
C LEU A 56 -25.46 -12.32 18.95
N LEU A 57 -26.14 -12.25 17.80
CA LEU A 57 -27.41 -11.54 17.63
C LEU A 57 -28.65 -12.37 18.08
N SER A 58 -28.45 -13.50 18.77
CA SER A 58 -29.54 -14.34 19.29
C SER A 58 -29.71 -14.28 20.81
N SER A 59 -29.22 -13.24 21.49
CA SER A 59 -29.70 -12.94 22.84
C SER A 59 -30.90 -12.00 22.76
N LYS A 60 -32.08 -12.61 22.81
CA LYS A 60 -33.31 -11.95 23.27
C LYS A 60 -33.08 -11.36 24.67
N LEU A 61 -32.57 -10.14 24.73
CA LEU A 61 -32.62 -9.29 25.92
C LEU A 61 -33.44 -8.06 25.56
N THR A 62 -34.76 -8.25 25.67
CA THR A 62 -35.74 -7.26 26.14
C THR A 62 -35.43 -5.79 25.83
N ILE A 63 -35.62 -5.42 24.56
CA ILE A 63 -35.95 -4.04 24.17
C ILE A 63 -37.49 -3.92 24.21
N THR A 64 -38.07 -3.89 25.41
CA THR A 64 -39.52 -3.58 25.59
C THR A 64 -39.81 -2.51 26.62
N HIS A 65 -38.80 -1.91 27.25
CA HIS A 65 -39.01 -0.75 28.12
C HIS A 65 -38.08 0.38 27.74
N LEU A 66 -38.36 1.05 26.62
CA LEU A 66 -37.91 2.42 26.33
C LEU A 66 -38.77 3.07 25.22
N THR A 67 -40.03 2.66 25.07
CA THR A 67 -40.98 3.35 24.19
C THR A 67 -41.79 4.35 24.99
N SER A 68 -41.19 5.51 25.20
CA SER A 68 -41.91 6.75 25.50
C SER A 68 -41.08 7.91 24.96
N SER A 69 -41.51 8.45 23.80
CA SER A 69 -41.03 9.66 23.09
C SER A 69 -39.77 9.52 22.19
N PRO A 70 -39.55 10.44 21.23
CA PRO A 70 -39.49 10.19 19.78
C PRO A 70 -38.11 9.68 19.29
N LEU A 71 -38.02 8.39 18.91
CA LEU A 71 -36.74 7.76 18.52
C LEU A 71 -36.58 7.20 17.07
N PRO A 72 -37.43 7.46 16.06
CA PRO A 72 -37.10 7.04 14.68
C PRO A 72 -36.10 7.97 13.97
N ILE A 73 -35.99 9.24 14.37
CA ILE A 73 -35.12 10.24 13.72
C ILE A 73 -33.66 10.13 14.21
N ARG A 74 -33.46 9.67 15.46
CA ARG A 74 -32.13 9.56 16.08
C ARG A 74 -31.38 8.28 15.69
N SER A 75 -32.11 7.19 15.43
CA SER A 75 -31.51 6.00 14.80
C SER A 75 -31.11 6.29 13.36
N SER A 76 -31.87 7.16 12.67
CA SER A 76 -31.57 7.53 11.29
C SER A 76 -30.35 8.44 11.15
N SER A 77 -30.17 9.40 12.06
CA SER A 77 -28.96 10.24 12.08
C SER A 77 -27.69 9.45 12.45
N SER A 78 -27.79 8.46 13.33
CA SER A 78 -26.65 7.64 13.79
C SER A 78 -26.11 6.67 12.72
N TRP A 79 -26.96 6.11 11.85
CA TRP A 79 -26.46 5.31 10.73
C TRP A 79 -25.79 6.18 9.66
N MET A 80 -26.30 7.39 9.42
CA MET A 80 -25.72 8.32 8.45
C MET A 80 -24.30 8.74 8.86
N THR A 81 -24.05 8.94 10.17
CA THR A 81 -22.73 9.29 10.69
C THR A 81 -21.76 8.12 10.61
N ASN A 82 -22.18 6.90 10.96
CA ASN A 82 -21.35 5.70 10.82
C ASN A 82 -20.98 5.43 9.37
N LEU A 83 -21.92 5.63 8.44
CA LEU A 83 -21.67 5.50 7.01
C LEU A 83 -20.67 6.55 6.52
N ALA A 84 -20.78 7.80 6.99
CA ALA A 84 -19.84 8.87 6.63
C ALA A 84 -18.42 8.57 7.14
N ILE A 85 -18.26 8.11 8.38
CA ILE A 85 -16.95 7.69 8.93
C ILE A 85 -16.40 6.51 8.14
N SER A 86 -17.22 5.51 7.83
CA SER A 86 -16.77 4.35 7.02
C SER A 86 -16.31 4.77 5.62
N ARG A 87 -16.94 5.77 5.01
CA ARG A 87 -16.49 6.32 3.72
C ARG A 87 -15.12 6.99 3.85
N GLN A 88 -14.88 7.76 4.92
CA GLN A 88 -13.58 8.37 5.17
C GLN A 88 -12.50 7.30 5.44
N CYS A 89 -12.81 6.24 6.18
CA CYS A 89 -11.91 5.09 6.33
C CYS A 89 -11.61 4.40 4.99
N GLY A 90 -12.61 4.27 4.12
CA GLY A 90 -12.41 3.76 2.75
C GLY A 90 -11.42 4.61 1.97
N LEU A 91 -11.62 5.93 1.96
CA LEU A 91 -10.70 6.88 1.35
C LEU A 91 -9.29 6.74 1.93
N ILE A 92 -9.12 6.72 3.25
CA ILE A 92 -7.83 6.52 3.91
C ILE A 92 -7.15 5.25 3.38
N SER A 93 -7.86 4.14 3.30
CA SER A 93 -7.29 2.86 2.87
C SER A 93 -6.86 2.83 1.39
N GLU A 94 -7.53 3.59 0.52
CA GLU A 94 -7.28 3.61 -0.93
C GLU A 94 -6.21 4.63 -1.36
N LEU A 95 -5.83 5.57 -0.48
CA LEU A 95 -4.84 6.63 -0.76
C LEU A 95 -3.40 6.12 -0.77
N LEU A 96 -3.00 5.38 -1.81
CA LEU A 96 -1.66 4.82 -1.94
C LEU A 96 -0.56 5.86 -1.74
N LEU A 97 0.32 5.60 -0.77
CA LEU A 97 1.46 6.46 -0.40
C LEU A 97 2.66 6.28 -1.32
N VAL A 98 2.63 5.30 -2.22
CA VAL A 98 3.66 5.09 -3.25
C VAL A 98 3.07 5.39 -4.62
N ARG A 99 3.90 5.95 -5.51
CA ARG A 99 3.54 6.20 -6.91
C ARG A 99 4.45 5.39 -7.85
N VAL A 100 3.88 4.39 -8.51
CA VAL A 100 4.54 3.65 -9.59
C VAL A 100 3.59 3.60 -10.78
N ASP A 101 3.86 4.39 -11.81
CA ASP A 101 2.98 4.53 -12.99
C ASP A 101 3.27 3.51 -14.10
N GLY A 102 4.36 2.76 -13.98
CA GLY A 102 4.84 1.79 -14.98
C GLY A 102 5.33 2.42 -16.29
N LYS A 103 5.37 3.76 -16.39
CA LYS A 103 5.77 4.49 -17.60
C LYS A 103 7.10 5.22 -17.41
N THR A 104 7.36 5.64 -16.18
CA THR A 104 8.53 6.44 -15.84
C THR A 104 9.67 5.53 -15.40
N VAL A 105 10.80 5.63 -16.11
CA VAL A 105 12.06 4.98 -15.72
C VAL A 105 12.95 6.01 -15.06
N TYR A 106 13.14 5.89 -13.76
CA TYR A 106 13.87 6.88 -12.96
C TYR A 106 15.38 6.77 -13.14
N ARG A 107 16.05 7.92 -13.12
CA ARG A 107 17.50 8.03 -13.06
C ARG A 107 17.92 8.59 -11.69
N ASP A 108 19.06 8.16 -11.19
CA ASP A 108 19.68 8.71 -9.98
C ASP A 108 18.70 8.83 -8.79
N LEU A 109 18.53 10.04 -8.23
CA LEU A 109 17.68 10.34 -7.06
C LEU A 109 16.27 10.85 -7.44
N GLU A 110 15.90 10.84 -8.72
CA GLU A 110 14.58 11.33 -9.18
C GLU A 110 13.43 10.60 -8.48
N PHE A 111 13.60 9.29 -8.25
CA PHE A 111 12.59 8.47 -7.58
C PHE A 111 12.34 8.90 -6.13
N GLU A 112 13.39 9.19 -5.36
CA GLU A 112 13.25 9.61 -3.95
C GLU A 112 12.50 10.95 -3.85
N GLY A 113 12.88 11.93 -4.68
CA GLY A 113 12.22 13.24 -4.70
C GLY A 113 10.75 13.15 -5.10
N ASP A 114 10.44 12.36 -6.13
CA ASP A 114 9.07 12.15 -6.60
C ASP A 114 8.20 11.42 -5.57
N GLN A 115 8.74 10.39 -4.90
CA GLN A 115 8.03 9.71 -3.83
C GLN A 115 7.79 10.64 -2.65
N GLN A 116 8.77 11.46 -2.25
CA GLN A 116 8.60 12.40 -1.14
C GLN A 116 7.51 13.43 -1.44
N ALA A 117 7.50 14.01 -2.65
CA ALA A 117 6.47 14.95 -3.05
C ALA A 117 5.07 14.30 -3.07
N HIS A 118 4.97 13.08 -3.60
CA HIS A 118 3.71 12.32 -3.61
C HIS A 118 3.24 11.97 -2.19
N GLN A 119 4.13 11.46 -1.33
CA GLN A 119 3.82 11.14 0.06
C GLN A 119 3.32 12.37 0.82
N GLN A 120 3.97 13.52 0.65
CA GLN A 120 3.51 14.76 1.28
C GLN A 120 2.11 15.16 0.82
N ALA A 121 1.82 15.03 -0.48
CA ALA A 121 0.48 15.31 -1.01
C ALA A 121 -0.58 14.34 -0.49
N GLN A 122 -0.28 13.04 -0.43
CA GLN A 122 -1.23 12.05 0.13
C GLN A 122 -1.40 12.21 1.65
N LEU A 123 -0.35 12.57 2.38
CA LEU A 123 -0.42 12.83 3.81
C LEU A 123 -1.41 13.95 4.13
N GLN A 124 -1.45 15.02 3.32
CA GLN A 124 -2.46 16.08 3.50
C GLN A 124 -3.88 15.56 3.30
N ARG A 125 -4.10 14.66 2.34
CA ARG A 125 -5.41 14.05 2.09
C ARG A 125 -5.83 13.11 3.23
N LEU A 126 -4.89 12.31 3.73
CA LEU A 126 -5.11 11.46 4.90
C LEU A 126 -5.44 12.31 6.14
N HIS A 127 -4.75 13.44 6.33
CA HIS A 127 -5.01 14.37 7.41
C HIS A 127 -6.41 14.98 7.30
N SER A 128 -6.81 15.44 6.11
CA SER A 128 -8.16 15.96 5.88
C SER A 128 -9.24 14.91 6.20
N ALA A 129 -9.06 13.66 5.74
CA ALA A 129 -10.03 12.59 6.02
C ALA A 129 -10.11 12.26 7.52
N HIS A 130 -8.97 12.23 8.22
CA HIS A 130 -8.94 12.03 9.67
C HIS A 130 -9.61 13.18 10.43
N GLN A 131 -9.34 14.43 10.04
CA GLN A 131 -9.99 15.61 10.60
C GLN A 131 -11.51 15.60 10.37
N ASP A 132 -11.97 15.17 9.20
CA ASP A 132 -13.40 15.01 8.92
C ASP A 132 -14.05 13.99 9.86
N ILE A 133 -13.39 12.86 10.12
CA ILE A 133 -13.86 11.86 11.09
C ILE A 133 -13.98 12.49 12.49
N VAL A 134 -12.94 13.20 12.94
CA VAL A 134 -12.93 13.89 14.23
C VAL A 134 -14.05 14.94 14.30
N ALA A 135 -14.27 15.71 13.24
CA ALA A 135 -15.33 16.72 13.17
C ALA A 135 -16.73 16.09 13.21
N ILE A 136 -16.97 15.01 12.45
CA ILE A 136 -18.22 14.26 12.46
C ILE A 136 -18.51 13.74 13.87
N MET A 137 -17.52 13.11 14.50
CA MET A 137 -17.66 12.58 15.85
C MET A 137 -17.88 13.68 16.90
N SER A 138 -17.16 14.79 16.80
CA SER A 138 -17.36 15.95 17.69
C SER A 138 -18.79 16.50 17.60
N ARG A 139 -19.34 16.58 16.38
CA ARG A 139 -20.73 17.00 16.16
C ARG A 139 -21.74 16.01 16.77
N VAL A 140 -21.45 14.72 16.68
CA VAL A 140 -22.27 13.68 17.33
C VAL A 140 -22.24 13.86 18.85
N TYR A 141 -21.06 14.05 19.43
CA TYR A 141 -20.89 14.26 20.87
C TYR A 141 -21.68 15.47 21.41
N GLU A 142 -21.69 16.58 20.67
CA GLU A 142 -22.38 17.80 21.07
C GLU A 142 -23.88 17.59 21.32
N THR A 143 -24.50 16.58 20.68
CA THR A 143 -25.92 16.28 20.86
C THR A 143 -26.27 15.67 22.23
N PHE A 144 -25.30 15.14 22.96
CA PHE A 144 -25.50 14.46 24.26
C PHE A 144 -24.41 14.81 25.28
N ARG A 145 -23.68 15.92 25.09
CA ARG A 145 -22.60 16.36 25.99
C ARG A 145 -23.03 16.55 27.45
N THR A 146 -24.29 16.93 27.68
CA THR A 146 -24.88 17.17 29.01
C THR A 146 -25.59 15.95 29.58
N ASP A 147 -25.64 14.85 28.82
CA ASP A 147 -26.34 13.65 29.26
C ASP A 147 -25.56 12.93 30.37
N GLY A 148 -26.28 12.09 31.11
CA GLY A 148 -25.78 11.40 32.30
C GLY A 148 -24.59 10.46 32.07
N PRO A 149 -23.99 9.95 33.16
CA PRO A 149 -22.74 9.18 33.11
C PRO A 149 -22.81 7.91 32.26
N GLU A 150 -23.99 7.27 32.16
CA GLU A 150 -24.20 6.10 31.30
C GLU A 150 -23.99 6.44 29.81
N VAL A 151 -24.52 7.57 29.36
CA VAL A 151 -24.36 8.03 27.96
C VAL A 151 -22.90 8.39 27.68
N GLN A 152 -22.22 9.02 28.64
CA GLN A 152 -20.78 9.30 28.53
C GLN A 152 -19.94 8.01 28.45
N GLN A 153 -20.32 6.96 29.18
CA GLN A 153 -19.64 5.68 29.09
C GLN A 153 -19.85 5.01 27.71
N HIS A 154 -21.07 5.09 27.16
CA HIS A 154 -21.34 4.62 25.80
C HIS A 154 -20.55 5.39 24.74
N TRP A 155 -20.34 6.70 24.92
CA TRP A 155 -19.51 7.52 24.03
C TRP A 155 -18.06 7.04 23.97
N VAL A 156 -17.48 6.70 25.12
CA VAL A 156 -16.10 6.16 25.18
C VAL A 156 -16.01 4.86 24.39
N VAL A 157 -16.96 3.93 24.60
CA VAL A 157 -17.00 2.64 23.87
C VAL A 157 -17.18 2.85 22.37
N TYR A 158 -18.05 3.78 21.97
CA TYR A 158 -18.25 4.13 20.56
C TYR A 158 -16.98 4.73 19.94
N THR A 159 -16.26 5.57 20.68
CA THR A 159 -15.01 6.20 20.21
C THR A 159 -13.92 5.17 19.97
N GLU A 160 -13.75 4.22 20.89
CA GLU A 160 -12.82 3.09 20.71
C GLU A 160 -13.17 2.23 19.48
N LYS A 161 -14.47 2.02 19.22
CA LYS A 161 -14.92 1.30 18.02
C LYS A 161 -14.56 2.05 16.74
N MET A 162 -14.80 3.36 16.66
CA MET A 162 -14.44 4.17 15.49
C MET A 162 -12.91 4.27 15.32
N ASP A 163 -12.17 4.35 16.42
CA ASP A 163 -10.70 4.35 16.42
C ASP A 163 -10.13 3.07 15.80
N GLY A 164 -10.74 1.91 16.11
CA GLY A 164 -10.40 0.64 15.46
C GLY A 164 -10.62 0.65 13.94
N LEU A 165 -11.66 1.33 13.44
CA LEU A 165 -11.90 1.46 12.00
C LEU A 165 -10.85 2.34 11.32
N VAL A 166 -10.41 3.41 11.98
CA VAL A 166 -9.34 4.29 11.46
C VAL A 166 -7.99 3.59 11.49
N GLU A 167 -7.68 2.85 12.55
CA GLU A 167 -6.47 2.03 12.64
C GLU A 167 -6.41 1.02 11.50
N GLU A 168 -7.49 0.27 11.27
CA GLU A 168 -7.54 -0.70 10.17
C GLU A 168 -7.39 -0.04 8.80
N ALA A 169 -8.01 1.13 8.60
CA ALA A 169 -7.87 1.89 7.37
C ALA A 169 -6.41 2.31 7.10
N LEU A 170 -5.70 2.80 8.13
CA LEU A 170 -4.29 3.16 8.04
C LEU A 170 -3.40 1.94 7.82
N ARG A 171 -3.71 0.81 8.46
CA ARG A 171 -2.99 -0.46 8.24
C ARG A 171 -3.12 -0.94 6.81
N LEU A 172 -4.34 -0.91 6.27
CA LEU A 172 -4.62 -1.26 4.87
C LEU A 172 -3.93 -0.28 3.90
N ASN A 173 -3.92 1.03 4.20
CA ASN A 173 -3.21 2.02 3.42
C ASN A 173 -1.72 1.67 3.24
N ILE A 174 -1.03 1.34 4.33
CA ILE A 174 0.38 0.93 4.30
C ILE A 174 0.55 -0.39 3.54
N LYS A 175 -0.29 -1.37 3.84
CA LYS A 175 -0.27 -2.68 3.19
C LYS A 175 -0.38 -2.55 1.67
N TRP A 176 -1.39 -1.84 1.16
CA TRP A 176 -1.61 -1.69 -0.27
C TRP A 176 -0.48 -0.91 -0.95
N SER A 177 0.05 0.11 -0.28
CA SER A 177 1.19 0.88 -0.78
C SER A 177 2.44 -0.01 -0.89
N LEU A 178 2.76 -0.81 0.12
CA LEU A 178 3.89 -1.73 0.07
C LEU A 178 3.70 -2.86 -0.94
N GLN A 179 2.46 -3.33 -1.13
CA GLN A 179 2.16 -4.33 -2.16
C GLN A 179 2.42 -3.77 -3.56
N GLU A 180 2.07 -2.52 -3.82
CA GLU A 180 2.32 -1.90 -5.12
C GLU A 180 3.81 -1.72 -5.38
N LEU A 181 4.58 -1.34 -4.35
CA LEU A 181 6.05 -1.32 -4.43
C LEU A 181 6.61 -2.73 -4.66
N SER A 182 6.11 -3.74 -3.95
CA SER A 182 6.54 -5.14 -4.12
C SER A 182 6.28 -5.65 -5.53
N LYS A 183 5.12 -5.37 -6.12
CA LYS A 183 4.82 -5.71 -7.52
C LYS A 183 5.77 -5.02 -8.49
N ALA A 184 6.14 -3.76 -8.24
CA ALA A 184 7.07 -3.04 -9.10
C ALA A 184 8.47 -3.67 -9.11
N ILE A 185 8.92 -4.24 -7.98
CA ILE A 185 10.25 -4.87 -7.85
C ILE A 185 10.25 -6.33 -8.29
N ASN A 186 9.23 -7.09 -7.90
CA ASN A 186 9.14 -8.53 -8.09
C ASN A 186 8.43 -8.92 -9.39
N GLY A 187 7.72 -7.99 -10.02
CA GLY A 187 6.76 -8.27 -11.08
C GLY A 187 5.45 -8.88 -10.57
N ASP A 188 4.48 -9.02 -11.46
CA ASP A 188 3.32 -9.89 -11.27
C ASP A 188 3.47 -11.09 -12.21
N SER A 189 3.00 -12.25 -11.79
CA SER A 189 2.91 -13.50 -12.56
C SER A 189 2.29 -13.35 -13.96
N LYS A 190 1.62 -12.23 -14.25
CA LYS A 190 0.85 -11.98 -15.48
C LYS A 190 1.43 -10.92 -16.41
N THR A 191 2.33 -10.06 -15.94
CA THR A 191 2.86 -8.94 -16.75
C THR A 191 4.36 -8.87 -16.63
N SER A 192 5.06 -8.65 -17.74
CA SER A 192 6.50 -8.39 -17.73
C SER A 192 6.81 -7.24 -16.76
N PRO A 193 7.82 -7.36 -15.88
CA PRO A 193 8.14 -6.32 -14.92
C PRO A 193 8.45 -5.02 -15.65
N ASN A 194 7.77 -3.93 -15.27
CA ASN A 194 8.04 -2.61 -15.84
C ASN A 194 9.34 -2.07 -15.24
N PRO A 195 10.29 -1.60 -16.07
CA PRO A 195 11.56 -1.11 -15.57
C PRO A 195 11.35 0.13 -14.69
N LEU A 196 11.77 0.05 -13.42
CA LEU A 196 11.64 1.16 -12.47
C LEU A 196 12.86 2.09 -12.51
N PHE A 197 14.06 1.53 -12.60
CA PHE A 197 15.31 2.27 -12.56
C PHE A 197 16.12 2.06 -13.83
N ARG A 198 16.74 3.15 -14.31
CA ARG A 198 17.79 3.09 -15.32
C ARG A 198 19.12 2.86 -14.63
N VAL A 199 19.84 1.83 -15.06
CA VAL A 199 21.17 1.49 -14.55
C VAL A 199 22.15 1.48 -15.73
N GLN A 200 23.31 2.12 -15.56
CA GLN A 200 24.37 2.17 -16.57
C GLN A 200 25.54 1.30 -16.15
N VAL A 201 26.18 0.64 -17.11
CA VAL A 201 27.49 0.01 -16.90
C VAL A 201 28.56 1.06 -17.18
N VAL A 202 29.43 1.29 -16.20
CA VAL A 202 30.50 2.30 -16.29
C VAL A 202 31.85 1.65 -15.95
N LEU A 203 32.92 2.16 -16.57
CA LEU A 203 34.29 1.81 -16.22
C LEU A 203 34.83 2.87 -15.26
N ARG A 204 34.98 2.52 -13.97
CA ARG A 204 35.59 3.41 -12.98
C ARG A 204 37.09 3.24 -12.97
N HIS A 205 37.81 4.36 -12.95
CA HIS A 205 39.26 4.40 -12.78
C HIS A 205 39.59 5.12 -11.46
N GLU A 206 39.93 4.37 -10.41
CA GLU A 206 40.22 4.94 -9.07
C GLU A 206 41.67 5.47 -8.96
N GLY A 207 42.02 6.42 -9.82
CA GLY A 207 43.28 7.16 -9.72
C GLY A 207 44.58 6.36 -10.01
N PRO A 208 45.76 6.99 -9.80
CA PRO A 208 47.04 6.41 -10.18
C PRO A 208 47.36 5.17 -9.33
N GLY A 209 47.30 3.99 -9.95
CA GLY A 209 47.65 2.71 -9.33
C GLY A 209 46.49 1.76 -9.05
N ALA A 210 45.24 2.20 -9.23
CA ALA A 210 44.08 1.31 -9.17
C ALA A 210 43.83 0.60 -10.50
N THR A 211 43.34 -0.64 -10.42
CA THR A 211 42.82 -1.38 -11.57
C THR A 211 41.46 -0.81 -11.94
N SER A 212 41.24 -0.52 -13.23
CA SER A 212 39.92 -0.12 -13.73
C SER A 212 38.90 -1.19 -13.39
N GLN A 213 37.69 -0.80 -12.97
CA GLN A 213 36.62 -1.72 -12.60
C GLN A 213 35.34 -1.41 -13.37
N VAL A 214 34.73 -2.45 -13.95
CA VAL A 214 33.40 -2.37 -14.55
C VAL A 214 32.38 -2.49 -13.43
N GLU A 215 31.51 -1.49 -13.29
CA GLU A 215 30.49 -1.44 -12.24
C GLU A 215 29.18 -0.84 -12.75
N PHE A 216 28.14 -0.88 -11.91
CA PHE A 216 26.87 -0.22 -12.19
C PHE A 216 26.80 1.17 -11.55
N SER A 217 26.27 2.13 -12.30
CA SER A 217 25.91 3.46 -11.83
C SER A 217 24.43 3.75 -12.09
N PRO A 218 23.59 4.01 -11.07
CA PRO A 218 23.91 3.92 -9.63
C PRO A 218 24.21 2.49 -9.17
N THR A 219 24.89 2.34 -8.03
CA THR A 219 25.22 1.01 -7.50
C THR A 219 23.97 0.24 -7.08
N LEU A 220 24.00 -1.09 -7.19
CA LEU A 220 22.89 -1.96 -6.78
C LEU A 220 22.56 -1.81 -5.29
N GLN A 221 23.58 -1.57 -4.46
CA GLN A 221 23.41 -1.26 -3.04
C GLN A 221 22.64 0.05 -2.84
N LYS A 222 22.97 1.10 -3.60
CA LYS A 222 22.27 2.38 -3.52
C LYS A 222 20.80 2.21 -3.92
N LEU A 223 20.50 1.47 -4.98
CA LEU A 223 19.13 1.16 -5.39
C LEU A 223 18.36 0.40 -4.29
N ALA A 224 18.98 -0.61 -3.68
CA ALA A 224 18.36 -1.35 -2.57
C ALA A 224 18.08 -0.44 -1.35
N GLN A 225 19.01 0.46 -1.02
CA GLN A 225 18.81 1.44 0.06
C GLN A 225 17.65 2.38 -0.24
N ILE A 226 17.54 2.89 -1.46
CA ILE A 226 16.43 3.77 -1.88
C ILE A 226 15.07 3.09 -1.65
N VAL A 227 14.92 1.87 -2.18
CA VAL A 227 13.66 1.11 -2.08
C VAL A 227 13.31 0.74 -0.63
N ASN A 228 14.30 0.34 0.16
CA ASN A 228 14.11 0.03 1.58
C ASN A 228 13.77 1.28 2.40
N ASN A 229 14.42 2.41 2.13
CA ASN A 229 14.12 3.67 2.78
C ASN A 229 12.68 4.10 2.52
N ILE A 230 12.21 4.01 1.26
CA ILE A 230 10.81 4.28 0.93
C ILE A 230 9.89 3.37 1.72
N SER A 231 10.16 2.06 1.77
CA SER A 231 9.35 1.10 2.54
C SER A 231 9.21 1.49 4.02
N CYS A 232 10.28 2.00 4.64
CA CYS A 232 10.25 2.52 6.01
C CYS A 232 9.52 3.87 6.12
N GLN A 233 9.71 4.78 5.16
CA GLN A 233 9.07 6.09 5.13
C GLN A 233 7.54 6.00 5.02
N LEU A 234 7.00 5.00 4.31
CA LEU A 234 5.55 4.77 4.26
C LEU A 234 4.98 4.60 5.68
N ILE A 235 5.61 3.78 6.52
CA ILE A 235 5.20 3.58 7.91
C ILE A 235 5.44 4.86 8.74
N GLY A 236 6.54 5.57 8.49
CA GLY A 236 6.82 6.86 9.15
C GLY A 236 5.75 7.92 8.88
N THR A 237 5.14 7.91 7.69
CA THR A 237 4.14 8.89 7.25
C THR A 237 2.90 8.91 8.15
N ILE A 238 2.51 7.76 8.69
CA ILE A 238 1.32 7.64 9.56
C ILE A 238 1.59 7.94 11.04
N SER A 239 2.84 8.24 11.42
CA SER A 239 3.21 8.53 12.82
C SER A 239 2.53 9.77 13.40
N VAL A 240 2.07 10.67 12.52
CA VAL A 240 1.42 11.93 12.92
C VAL A 240 -0.01 11.76 13.41
N PHE A 241 -0.66 10.62 13.13
CA PHE A 241 -2.07 10.41 13.47
C PHE A 241 -2.24 10.03 14.94
N LYS A 242 -2.96 10.88 15.67
CA LYS A 242 -3.38 10.62 17.06
C LYS A 242 -4.59 9.70 17.09
N ARG A 243 -4.71 8.92 18.18
CA ARG A 243 -5.87 8.07 18.45
C ARG A 243 -7.10 8.94 18.65
N LEU A 244 -8.27 8.48 18.19
CA LEU A 244 -9.51 9.21 18.37
C LEU A 244 -9.88 9.44 19.85
N PRO A 245 -9.68 8.47 20.78
CA PRO A 245 -9.95 8.69 22.20
C PRO A 245 -9.16 9.85 22.80
N ASP A 246 -7.90 10.04 22.36
CA ASP A 246 -7.04 11.14 22.83
C ASP A 246 -7.53 12.52 22.37
N LEU A 247 -8.34 12.58 21.32
CA LEU A 247 -8.87 13.81 20.73
C LEU A 247 -10.29 14.13 21.19
N LEU A 248 -11.11 13.09 21.36
CA LEU A 248 -12.56 13.21 21.52
C LEU A 248 -13.06 12.86 22.93
N THR A 249 -12.17 12.40 23.81
CA THR A 249 -12.53 12.05 25.17
C THR A 249 -11.56 12.67 26.17
N ARG A 250 -11.99 12.71 27.44
CA ARG A 250 -11.12 13.13 28.56
C ARG A 250 -10.17 12.02 29.03
N ARG A 251 -10.23 10.83 28.41
CA ARG A 251 -9.42 9.67 28.77
C ARG A 251 -8.41 9.42 27.66
N HIS A 252 -7.17 9.14 28.05
CA HIS A 252 -6.17 8.70 27.08
C HIS A 252 -6.46 7.29 26.60
N SER A 253 -6.19 7.06 25.31
CA SER A 253 -6.23 5.72 24.75
C SER A 253 -5.24 4.82 25.48
N GLN A 254 -5.67 3.61 25.82
CA GLN A 254 -4.79 2.58 26.40
C GLN A 254 -4.06 1.79 25.29
N ARG A 255 -4.38 2.07 24.02
CA ARG A 255 -3.80 1.39 22.86
C ARG A 255 -2.51 2.10 22.44
N LYS A 256 -1.57 1.32 21.90
CA LYS A 256 -0.32 1.85 21.37
C LYS A 256 -0.60 2.80 20.19
N PRO A 257 0.31 3.74 19.86
CA PRO A 257 0.21 4.51 18.63
C PRO A 257 0.06 3.61 17.40
N VAL A 258 -0.73 4.03 16.41
CA VAL A 258 -1.06 3.22 15.22
C VAL A 258 0.21 2.78 14.47
N ARG A 259 1.23 3.65 14.38
CA ARG A 259 2.54 3.30 13.81
C ARG A 259 3.17 2.06 14.44
N CYS A 260 3.08 1.92 15.77
CA CYS A 260 3.73 0.83 16.51
C CYS A 260 3.02 -0.51 16.28
N ILE A 261 1.71 -0.46 16.02
CA ILE A 261 0.91 -1.64 15.68
C ILE A 261 1.29 -2.11 14.28
N ILE A 262 1.42 -1.17 13.34
CA ILE A 262 1.78 -1.45 11.95
C ILE A 262 3.24 -1.93 11.80
N GLU A 263 4.17 -1.38 12.59
CA GLU A 263 5.56 -1.88 12.65
C GLU A 263 5.65 -3.35 13.10
N GLN A 264 4.64 -3.85 13.84
CA GLN A 264 4.58 -5.22 14.37
C GLN A 264 3.64 -6.12 13.55
N ASP A 265 3.06 -5.62 12.46
CA ASP A 265 2.14 -6.37 11.62
C ASP A 265 2.91 -7.40 10.77
N GLU A 266 2.60 -8.69 10.99
CA GLU A 266 3.27 -9.80 10.31
C GLU A 266 3.08 -9.80 8.79
N GLU A 267 1.92 -9.35 8.30
CA GLU A 267 1.62 -9.30 6.87
C GLU A 267 2.44 -8.20 6.20
N ILE A 268 2.52 -7.03 6.82
CA ILE A 268 3.36 -5.92 6.38
C ILE A 268 4.83 -6.31 6.40
N GLY A 269 5.30 -6.96 7.47
CA GLY A 269 6.67 -7.48 7.57
C GLY A 269 7.00 -8.48 6.47
N LYS A 270 6.07 -9.39 6.13
CA LYS A 270 6.24 -10.33 5.00
C LYS A 270 6.36 -9.61 3.66
N ILE A 271 5.58 -8.55 3.43
CA ILE A 271 5.68 -7.77 2.18
C ILE A 271 7.02 -7.03 2.11
N GLN A 272 7.49 -6.42 3.20
CA GLN A 272 8.81 -5.77 3.24
C GLN A 272 9.95 -6.77 2.98
N ALA A 273 9.86 -7.97 3.57
CA ALA A 273 10.82 -9.04 3.31
C ALA A 273 10.82 -9.46 1.84
N ALA A 274 9.65 -9.53 1.19
CA ALA A 274 9.53 -9.84 -0.23
C ALA A 274 10.13 -8.73 -1.11
N VAL A 275 9.99 -7.45 -0.75
CA VAL A 275 10.66 -6.32 -1.43
C VAL A 275 12.18 -6.47 -1.35
N ALA A 276 12.72 -6.72 -0.15
CA ALA A 276 14.17 -6.87 0.06
C ALA A 276 14.75 -8.10 -0.67
N ALA A 277 14.01 -9.22 -0.65
CA ALA A 277 14.38 -10.42 -1.40
C ALA A 277 14.39 -10.15 -2.91
N GLY A 278 13.38 -9.44 -3.43
CA GLY A 278 13.31 -9.00 -4.82
C GLY A 278 14.50 -8.17 -5.26
N MET A 279 14.86 -7.17 -4.45
CA MET A 279 16.05 -6.34 -4.70
C MET A 279 17.33 -7.18 -4.74
N THR A 280 17.46 -8.16 -3.84
CA THR A 280 18.62 -9.06 -3.80
C THR A 280 18.68 -9.98 -5.03
N ALA A 281 17.55 -10.55 -5.44
CA ALA A 281 17.45 -11.39 -6.63
C ALA A 281 17.80 -10.60 -7.90
N ASN A 282 17.23 -9.41 -8.06
CA ASN A 282 17.53 -8.52 -9.18
C ASN A 282 19.00 -8.08 -9.20
N ALA A 283 19.59 -7.83 -8.03
CA ALA A 283 21.02 -7.55 -7.93
C ALA A 283 21.88 -8.75 -8.39
N GLY A 284 21.49 -9.98 -8.04
CA GLY A 284 22.15 -11.20 -8.52
C GLY A 284 22.11 -11.34 -10.04
N HIS A 285 20.96 -11.07 -10.66
CA HIS A 285 20.82 -11.08 -12.13
C HIS A 285 21.72 -10.03 -12.80
N LEU A 286 21.76 -8.81 -12.26
CA LEU A 286 22.60 -7.74 -12.77
C LEU A 286 24.09 -8.05 -12.58
N GLN A 287 24.49 -8.62 -11.45
CA GLN A 287 25.88 -9.06 -11.26
C GLN A 287 26.28 -10.18 -12.22
N ALA A 288 25.39 -11.14 -12.52
CA ALA A 288 25.66 -12.16 -13.53
C ALA A 288 25.84 -11.55 -14.92
N TYR A 289 25.04 -10.54 -15.27
CA TYR A 289 25.22 -9.76 -16.50
C TYR A 289 26.57 -9.03 -16.52
N LEU A 290 26.99 -8.43 -15.42
CA LEU A 290 28.26 -7.69 -15.33
C LEU A 290 29.47 -8.58 -15.67
N LYS A 291 29.45 -9.85 -15.25
CA LYS A 291 30.49 -10.84 -15.60
C LYS A 291 30.65 -11.09 -17.09
N THR A 292 29.65 -10.78 -17.90
CA THR A 292 29.79 -10.88 -19.37
C THR A 292 30.82 -9.90 -19.91
N TRP A 293 31.14 -8.82 -19.18
CA TRP A 293 32.21 -7.89 -19.53
C TRP A 293 33.62 -8.42 -19.24
N ASP A 294 33.76 -9.49 -18.43
CA ASP A 294 35.06 -10.11 -18.15
C ASP A 294 35.70 -10.71 -19.41
N LYS A 295 34.90 -11.07 -20.43
CA LYS A 295 35.41 -11.50 -21.74
C LYS A 295 36.21 -10.42 -22.48
N HIS A 296 36.00 -9.16 -22.11
CA HIS A 296 36.67 -7.99 -22.66
C HIS A 296 37.71 -7.39 -21.70
N ARG A 297 38.08 -8.13 -20.64
CA ARG A 297 38.99 -7.66 -19.58
C ARG A 297 40.34 -7.17 -20.10
N GLU A 298 40.88 -7.82 -21.12
CA GLU A 298 42.13 -7.39 -21.78
C GLU A 298 42.04 -5.97 -22.38
N ILE A 299 40.83 -5.47 -22.66
CA ILE A 299 40.62 -4.13 -23.23
C ILE A 299 40.51 -3.09 -22.13
N TRP A 300 39.71 -3.36 -21.09
CA TRP A 300 39.37 -2.35 -20.08
C TRP A 300 40.27 -2.36 -18.84
N GLU A 301 40.96 -3.46 -18.52
CA GLU A 301 41.87 -3.55 -17.36
C GLU A 301 43.23 -2.93 -17.66
N ILE A 302 43.67 -2.95 -18.92
CA ILE A 302 44.99 -2.45 -19.30
C ILE A 302 45.03 -0.93 -19.14
N ASN A 303 45.90 -0.48 -18.23
CA ASN A 303 46.23 0.93 -18.15
C ASN A 303 47.07 1.33 -19.38
N LYS A 304 46.48 2.19 -20.22
CA LYS A 304 47.07 2.63 -21.48
C LYS A 304 48.47 3.22 -21.29
N ASP A 305 48.67 4.08 -20.30
CA ASP A 305 49.92 4.85 -20.21
C ASP A 305 51.14 3.99 -19.83
N PRO A 306 51.10 3.12 -18.80
CA PRO A 306 52.17 2.17 -18.52
C PRO A 306 52.38 1.16 -19.65
N PHE A 307 51.29 0.70 -20.27
CA PHE A 307 51.36 -0.26 -21.38
C PHE A 307 52.12 0.34 -22.56
N ILE A 308 51.74 1.53 -23.02
CA ILE A 308 52.40 2.22 -24.14
C ILE A 308 53.86 2.54 -23.81
N ARG A 309 54.17 3.00 -22.59
CA ARG A 309 55.57 3.24 -22.18
C ARG A 309 56.42 1.97 -22.19
N ARG A 310 55.85 0.83 -21.78
CA ARG A 310 56.53 -0.47 -21.84
C ARG A 310 56.73 -0.93 -23.29
N TYR A 311 55.70 -0.77 -24.13
CA TYR A 311 55.72 -1.14 -25.53
C TYR A 311 56.80 -0.36 -26.31
N GLN A 312 56.91 0.95 -26.07
CA GLN A 312 57.96 1.80 -26.67
C GLN A 312 59.37 1.33 -26.29
N ARG A 313 59.60 0.92 -25.03
CA ARG A 313 60.91 0.42 -24.58
C ARG A 313 61.29 -0.92 -25.19
N LEU A 314 60.29 -1.77 -25.48
CA LEU A 314 60.51 -3.06 -26.15
C LEU A 314 60.96 -2.89 -27.60
N ASN A 315 60.65 -1.74 -28.23
CA ASN A 315 60.97 -1.41 -29.62
C ASN A 315 60.70 -2.59 -30.58
N PRO A 316 59.47 -3.12 -30.61
CA PRO A 316 59.15 -4.32 -31.38
C PRO A 316 59.29 -4.07 -32.89
N PRO A 317 59.61 -5.12 -33.68
CA PRO A 317 59.63 -5.02 -35.13
C PRO A 317 58.24 -4.74 -35.69
N VAL A 318 58.17 -4.09 -36.86
CA VAL A 318 56.92 -3.68 -37.51
C VAL A 318 55.93 -4.83 -37.67
N SER A 319 56.40 -6.04 -37.99
CA SER A 319 55.54 -7.23 -38.11
C SER A 319 54.85 -7.64 -36.80
N SER A 320 55.49 -7.44 -35.65
CA SER A 320 54.88 -7.68 -34.34
C SER A 320 53.87 -6.60 -33.99
N PHE A 321 54.16 -5.35 -34.39
CA PHE A 321 53.24 -4.24 -34.22
C PHE A 321 51.96 -4.42 -35.04
N ASP A 322 52.09 -4.81 -36.31
CA ASP A 322 50.95 -5.09 -37.19
C ASP A 322 50.11 -6.27 -36.69
N ALA A 323 50.77 -7.32 -36.16
CA ALA A 323 50.08 -8.46 -35.55
C ALA A 323 49.30 -8.07 -34.27
N ASP A 324 49.86 -7.20 -33.44
CA ASP A 324 49.19 -6.69 -32.24
C ASP A 324 47.98 -5.80 -32.62
N ILE A 325 48.09 -4.95 -33.65
CA ILE A 325 46.96 -4.15 -34.17
C ILE A 325 45.85 -5.06 -34.71
N ALA A 326 46.20 -6.06 -35.52
CA ALA A 326 45.23 -7.00 -36.10
C ALA A 326 44.44 -7.79 -35.04
N ARG A 327 44.98 -7.94 -33.82
CA ARG A 327 44.26 -8.54 -32.69
C ARG A 327 43.14 -7.63 -32.15
N PHE A 328 43.28 -6.32 -32.27
CA PHE A 328 42.27 -5.34 -31.84
C PHE A 328 41.27 -4.97 -32.94
N ASP A 329 41.59 -5.17 -34.22
CA ASP A 329 40.69 -4.92 -35.36
C ASP A 329 39.30 -5.60 -35.24
N PRO A 330 39.18 -6.93 -34.97
CA PRO A 330 37.86 -7.57 -34.88
C PRO A 330 37.04 -7.09 -33.67
N LEU A 331 37.67 -6.52 -32.64
CA LEU A 331 37.00 -5.94 -31.48
C LEU A 331 36.39 -4.57 -31.80
N THR A 332 36.93 -3.85 -32.79
CA THR A 332 36.36 -2.59 -33.30
C THR A 332 35.28 -2.81 -34.35
N ALA A 333 35.33 -3.92 -35.08
CA ALA A 333 34.37 -4.26 -36.13
C ALA A 333 33.04 -4.85 -35.59
N SER A 334 33.01 -5.39 -34.36
CA SER A 334 31.80 -5.95 -33.75
C SER A 334 30.85 -4.90 -33.13
N GLU A 335 31.16 -3.60 -33.26
CA GLU A 335 30.35 -2.48 -32.73
C GLU A 335 29.73 -1.58 -33.82
N LEU A 336 29.75 -2.00 -35.08
CA LEU A 336 28.92 -1.46 -36.18
C LEU A 336 27.87 -2.49 -36.57
#